data_AF-A0A6A6I4B3-F1
#
_entry.id   AF-A0A6A6I4B3-F1
#
_cell.length_a   1.000
_cell.length_b   1.000
_cell.length_c   1.000
_cell.angle_alpha   90.00
_cell.angle_beta   90.00
_cell.angle_gamma   90.00
#
_symmetry.space_group_name_H-M   'P 1'
#
loop_
_entity.id
_entity.type
_entity.pdbx_description
1 polymer ?
#
loop_
_entity_poly.entity_id
_entity_poly.type
_entity_poly.pdbx_seq_one_letter_code
_entity_poly.pdbx_strand_id
1 'polypeptide(L)'
;MDLNRYFSTRRKHPHDHHHPHEPTQRKRLPLIASPINKDALHAVSSSSSSDLEKVSSDGTSTTAQTLTTSDKSSANPVIYKTHHEASTIELFYDLFFVANLAYFTTLINYLKLFTLMWFTWLSTTLFDVRFGIDSVWNRLCKAVQFGAFTGFVFAGPVFDNADKSDDAKSYKHFAIVMAVSRFVIALQYFVVTVQGRLFRQTLLPVGLSGVVHLCSAVGFLVTYFVFPVGDLTLSRFIFTIVEGLAIFLIAMVWRVVSFKYTHLVERCQLLTLIIIGEGIIGMVKSVSCIFKGQATNNSTEMGTVVAAVLLLYLMWMLYFDQLSHDRFGTVRQQLWSLLHYPLHVAILLCVEGNTSLIVWNSAVQALKWTWDIEPANYSDPAANFGSTDAYISYLNDTMYDVNARFKSKAWNATYDWNKNFTAIRNYTDVYGFRTPEWNTRTANVTRMMFNYAQVFVFEAHADTLAKISAVTSPTANARMKLDGIFDVFNVTVLQFYIGAGAMLLLLAIMYWFNKLHKTKYEFGEMINRVVVGFGLIIAGVAVVLVNKKTSGFKFAASNWIIPIVVISFILGTSFFLLIAGVSYKA
;
A
#
# COMPACT_ATOMS: atom_id res chain seq x y z
N MET A 1 -1.64 42.46 5.41
CA MET A 1 -1.63 41.25 6.25
C MET A 1 -0.54 40.36 5.70
N ASP A 2 0.60 40.30 6.39
CA ASP A 2 1.83 39.69 5.90
C ASP A 2 2.01 38.31 6.55
N LEU A 3 2.06 37.27 5.72
CA LEU A 3 1.99 35.84 6.08
C LEU A 3 3.30 35.28 6.65
N ASN A 4 4.33 36.10 6.84
CA ASN A 4 5.67 35.68 7.25
C ASN A 4 5.83 35.40 8.76
N ARG A 5 4.75 35.46 9.56
CA ARG A 5 4.85 35.36 11.03
C ARG A 5 4.59 33.98 11.62
N TYR A 6 4.23 32.96 10.83
CA TYR A 6 3.83 31.64 11.37
C TYR A 6 4.85 30.50 11.22
N PHE A 7 5.98 30.70 10.52
CA PHE A 7 7.03 29.67 10.42
C PHE A 7 8.36 30.17 11.00
N SER A 8 8.43 30.30 12.32
CA SER A 8 9.70 30.51 13.03
C SER A 8 9.59 30.09 14.49
N THR A 9 9.75 28.80 14.75
CA THR A 9 10.03 28.27 16.09
C THR A 9 11.45 27.71 16.15
N ARG A 10 12.45 28.59 15.98
CA ARG A 10 13.81 28.31 16.45
C ARG A 10 13.96 28.96 17.83
N ARG A 11 13.98 28.12 18.87
CA ARG A 11 14.18 28.48 20.28
C ARG A 11 15.52 29.23 20.42
N LYS A 12 15.49 30.52 20.76
CA LYS A 12 16.67 31.34 21.08
C LYS A 12 17.19 30.97 22.47
N HIS A 13 18.46 30.57 22.56
CA HIS A 13 19.28 30.76 23.76
C HIS A 13 20.04 32.09 23.60
N PRO A 14 20.18 32.92 24.65
CA PRO A 14 20.83 34.22 24.55
C PRO A 14 22.35 34.11 24.78
N HIS A 15 23.06 35.03 24.14
CA HIS A 15 24.52 35.30 24.18
C HIS A 15 25.39 34.47 23.24
N ASP A 16 25.70 35.05 22.07
CA ASP A 16 27.09 35.20 21.62
C ASP A 16 27.19 36.23 20.48
N HIS A 17 28.34 36.90 20.43
CA HIS A 17 28.63 38.13 19.71
C HIS A 17 28.40 38.09 18.19
N HIS A 18 27.91 39.23 17.67
CA HIS A 18 27.71 39.48 16.24
C HIS A 18 29.02 39.41 15.44
N HIS A 19 29.15 38.40 14.59
CA HIS A 19 29.92 38.48 13.35
C HIS A 19 28.96 38.77 12.18
N PRO A 20 29.33 39.63 11.22
CA PRO A 20 28.49 39.94 10.07
C PRO A 20 28.33 38.70 9.18
N HIS A 21 27.08 38.41 8.80
CA HIS A 21 26.71 37.33 7.91
C HIS A 21 27.36 37.50 6.52
N GLU A 22 28.36 36.67 6.21
CA GLU A 22 28.72 36.40 4.82
C GLU A 22 27.53 35.75 4.09
N PRO A 23 27.28 36.09 2.81
CA PRO A 23 26.29 35.39 2.01
C PRO A 23 26.71 33.92 1.88
N THR A 24 25.83 33.00 2.23
CA THR A 24 26.03 31.56 2.10
C THR A 24 26.33 31.20 0.63
N GLN A 25 27.60 31.15 0.28
CA GLN A 25 28.07 30.68 -1.02
C GLN A 25 27.50 29.26 -1.23
N ARG A 26 26.71 29.08 -2.29
CA ARG A 26 26.22 27.75 -2.69
C ARG A 26 27.44 26.88 -2.99
N LYS A 27 27.79 26.01 -2.04
CA LYS A 27 28.91 25.09 -2.15
C LYS A 27 28.66 24.16 -3.35
N ARG A 28 29.58 24.14 -4.32
CA ARG A 28 29.48 23.26 -5.50
C ARG A 28 29.44 21.80 -5.03
N LEU A 29 28.51 21.01 -5.57
CA LEU A 29 28.37 19.60 -5.24
C LEU A 29 29.61 18.83 -5.74
N PRO A 30 30.22 17.97 -4.90
CA PRO A 30 31.32 17.13 -5.34
C PRO A 30 30.83 16.11 -6.37
N LEU A 31 31.67 15.80 -7.37
CA LEU A 31 31.38 14.76 -8.36
C LEU A 31 31.19 13.39 -7.68
N ILE A 32 32.11 13.05 -6.77
CA ILE A 32 32.07 11.85 -5.94
C ILE A 32 32.43 12.28 -4.51
N ALA A 33 31.58 11.96 -3.54
CA ALA A 33 31.83 12.18 -2.13
C ALA A 33 32.13 10.85 -1.41
N SER A 34 33.09 10.88 -0.47
CA SER A 34 33.41 9.68 0.33
C SER A 34 32.44 9.52 1.51
N PRO A 35 31.86 8.32 1.72
CA PRO A 35 31.00 7.98 2.84
C PRO A 35 31.75 7.83 4.17
N ILE A 36 33.08 7.83 4.14
CA ILE A 36 33.93 7.60 5.31
C ILE A 36 33.91 8.82 6.24
N ASN A 37 33.80 8.58 7.55
CA ASN A 37 33.91 9.63 8.56
C ASN A 37 35.35 10.16 8.60
N LYS A 38 35.49 11.49 8.67
CA LYS A 38 36.81 12.14 8.78
C LYS A 38 37.54 11.71 10.05
N ASP A 39 36.83 11.50 11.15
CA ASP A 39 37.44 11.07 12.41
C ASP A 39 38.01 9.65 12.31
N ALA A 40 37.33 8.76 11.59
CA ALA A 40 37.84 7.41 11.31
C ALA A 40 39.07 7.46 10.39
N LEU A 41 39.07 8.37 9.40
CA LEU A 41 40.23 8.59 8.53
C LEU A 41 41.40 9.16 9.33
N HIS A 42 41.16 10.12 10.22
CA HIS A 42 42.17 10.70 11.11
C HIS A 42 42.76 9.66 12.05
N ALA A 43 41.94 8.80 12.67
CA ALA A 43 42.38 7.72 13.53
C ALA A 43 43.28 6.70 12.83
N VAL A 44 43.02 6.40 11.55
CA VAL A 44 43.89 5.52 10.74
C VAL A 44 45.16 6.24 10.31
N SER A 45 45.08 7.53 9.98
CA SER A 45 46.27 8.31 9.63
C SER A 45 47.20 8.54 10.83
N SER A 46 46.65 8.68 12.03
CA SER A 46 47.44 8.84 13.26
C SER A 46 48.02 7.52 13.75
N SER A 47 47.31 6.39 13.58
CA SER A 47 47.90 5.07 13.85
C SER A 47 48.97 4.70 12.84
N SER A 48 48.84 5.15 11.59
CA SER A 48 49.89 5.07 10.57
C SER A 48 51.08 5.99 10.85
N SER A 49 50.90 7.10 11.59
CA SER A 49 51.98 8.04 11.93
C SER A 49 52.66 7.72 13.26
N SER A 50 52.02 6.96 14.16
CA SER A 50 52.62 6.53 15.43
C SER A 50 53.80 5.56 15.28
N ASP A 51 54.08 5.09 14.05
CA ASP A 51 55.30 4.34 13.72
C ASP A 51 56.46 5.24 13.27
N LEU A 52 56.29 6.58 13.25
CA LEU A 52 57.29 7.53 12.74
C LEU A 52 57.77 8.59 13.74
N GLU A 53 57.34 8.58 14.99
CA GLU A 53 57.79 9.57 15.98
C GLU A 53 58.22 8.93 17.29
N LYS A 54 59.48 8.47 17.31
CA LYS A 54 60.19 8.07 18.54
C LYS A 54 61.57 8.71 18.62
N VAL A 55 61.62 10.05 18.61
CA VAL A 55 62.68 10.95 19.10
C VAL A 55 61.96 12.32 19.14
N SER A 56 61.80 13.07 20.24
CA SER A 56 62.70 13.48 21.31
C SER A 56 61.90 14.10 22.47
N SER A 57 62.52 14.08 23.64
CA SER A 57 62.09 14.56 24.96
C SER A 57 61.94 16.08 25.14
N ASP A 58 61.15 16.40 26.19
CA ASP A 58 61.11 17.61 27.04
C ASP A 58 60.44 18.93 26.56
N GLY A 59 59.61 19.49 27.46
CA GLY A 59 59.30 20.93 27.50
C GLY A 59 57.85 21.31 27.81
N THR A 60 57.60 21.70 29.06
CA THR A 60 56.40 22.35 29.63
C THR A 60 55.81 23.50 28.78
N SER A 61 54.49 23.56 28.59
CA SER A 61 53.67 24.77 28.80
C SER A 61 52.18 24.58 28.44
N THR A 62 51.37 25.18 29.31
CA THR A 62 49.91 25.24 29.36
C THR A 62 49.32 26.09 28.23
N THR A 63 48.25 25.65 27.57
CA THR A 63 47.15 26.53 27.12
C THR A 63 45.88 25.70 26.99
N ALA A 64 44.93 25.98 27.87
CA ALA A 64 43.58 25.43 27.81
C ALA A 64 42.83 26.02 26.62
N GLN A 65 42.39 25.17 25.69
CA GLN A 65 41.27 25.49 24.80
C GLN A 65 40.25 24.36 24.83
N THR A 66 39.04 24.79 25.13
CA THR A 66 37.80 24.09 25.43
C THR A 66 37.43 23.08 24.34
N LEU A 67 37.71 21.79 24.56
CA LEU A 67 37.07 20.71 23.83
C LEU A 67 35.85 20.24 24.62
N THR A 68 34.69 20.40 23.99
CA THR A 68 33.43 19.81 24.41
C THR A 68 33.59 18.30 24.56
N THR A 69 33.07 17.82 25.67
CA THR A 69 33.04 16.44 26.12
C THR A 69 32.60 15.47 25.02
N SER A 70 33.55 14.78 24.39
CA SER A 70 33.28 13.50 23.74
C SER A 70 33.56 12.39 24.76
N ASP A 71 32.51 11.67 25.13
CA ASP A 71 32.57 10.50 25.98
C ASP A 71 33.68 9.54 25.57
N LYS A 72 34.66 9.40 26.45
CA LYS A 72 35.67 8.32 26.42
C LYS A 72 35.00 7.00 26.79
N SER A 73 34.23 6.38 25.88
CA SER A 73 33.74 4.99 26.09
C SER A 73 33.33 4.18 24.84
N SER A 74 33.89 4.45 23.66
CA SER A 74 33.75 3.54 22.51
C SER A 74 35.07 3.38 21.75
N ALA A 75 35.77 2.28 22.00
CA ALA A 75 37.08 1.95 21.41
C ALA A 75 37.03 1.55 19.91
N ASN A 76 35.95 1.87 19.18
CA ASN A 76 35.87 1.67 17.73
C ASN A 76 35.37 2.95 17.04
N PRO A 77 36.14 3.57 16.12
CA PRO A 77 35.68 4.73 15.38
C PRO A 77 34.53 4.34 14.44
N VAL A 78 33.48 5.16 14.41
CA VAL A 78 32.37 5.00 13.45
C VAL A 78 32.90 5.26 12.04
N ILE A 79 32.95 4.20 11.22
CA ILE A 79 33.67 4.20 9.92
C ILE A 79 32.96 5.06 8.87
N TYR A 80 31.63 5.06 8.84
CA TYR A 80 30.81 5.79 7.86
C TYR A 80 30.04 6.94 8.51
N LYS A 81 29.75 7.99 7.75
CA LYS A 81 28.96 9.12 8.27
C LYS A 81 27.54 8.67 8.58
N THR A 82 27.09 8.93 9.79
CA THR A 82 25.73 8.62 10.24
C THR A 82 24.78 9.75 9.83
N HIS A 83 23.68 9.38 9.17
CA HIS A 83 22.54 10.28 8.95
C HIS A 83 21.44 9.90 9.94
N HIS A 84 20.94 10.92 10.65
CA HIS A 84 19.91 10.75 11.68
C HIS A 84 18.49 11.05 11.17
N GLU A 85 18.36 11.60 9.96
CA GLU A 85 17.08 12.00 9.37
C GLU A 85 17.03 11.59 7.88
N ALA A 86 15.85 11.23 7.40
CA ALA A 86 15.63 10.91 5.99
C ALA A 86 15.77 12.15 5.09
N SER A 87 16.43 11.98 3.95
CA SER A 87 16.60 13.08 2.98
C SER A 87 15.32 13.31 2.15
N THR A 88 15.10 14.52 1.65
CA THR A 88 13.97 14.80 0.74
C THR A 88 14.02 13.96 -0.53
N ILE A 89 15.21 13.64 -1.06
CA ILE A 89 15.36 12.78 -2.26
C ILE A 89 14.98 11.32 -1.97
N GLU A 90 15.19 10.88 -0.74
CA GLU A 90 14.83 9.55 -0.26
C GLU A 90 13.30 9.44 -0.12
N LEU A 91 12.65 10.45 0.45
CA LEU A 91 11.19 10.53 0.51
C LEU A 91 10.56 10.59 -0.90
N PHE A 92 11.19 11.33 -1.82
CA PHE A 92 10.72 11.41 -3.22
C PHE A 92 10.79 10.05 -3.93
N TYR A 93 11.81 9.23 -3.63
CA TYR A 93 11.90 7.84 -4.11
C TYR A 93 10.73 6.99 -3.62
N ASP A 94 10.34 7.13 -2.35
CA ASP A 94 9.24 6.36 -1.76
C ASP A 94 7.88 6.72 -2.41
N LEU A 95 7.74 7.95 -2.92
CA LEU A 95 6.54 8.37 -3.66
C LEU A 95 6.42 7.66 -5.02
N PHE A 96 7.53 7.43 -5.74
CA PHE A 96 7.53 6.65 -6.98
C PHE A 96 7.17 5.18 -6.72
N PHE A 97 7.59 4.63 -5.58
CA PHE A 97 7.14 3.31 -5.14
C PHE A 97 5.61 3.29 -4.98
N VAL A 98 5.01 4.22 -4.23
CA VAL A 98 3.56 4.18 -3.99
C VAL A 98 2.73 4.46 -5.25
N ALA A 99 3.21 5.32 -6.15
CA ALA A 99 2.50 5.63 -7.40
C ALA A 99 2.20 4.40 -8.27
N ASN A 100 3.02 3.34 -8.16
CA ASN A 100 2.84 2.09 -8.90
C ASN A 100 1.78 1.14 -8.28
N LEU A 101 1.29 1.41 -7.06
CA LEU A 101 0.26 0.61 -6.39
C LEU A 101 -1.16 0.83 -6.95
N ALA A 102 -1.35 1.79 -7.85
CA ALA A 102 -2.67 2.16 -8.38
C ALA A 102 -3.16 1.27 -9.55
N TYR A 103 -2.33 0.37 -10.09
CA TYR A 103 -2.51 -0.15 -11.46
C TYR A 103 -3.16 -1.54 -11.64
N PHE A 104 -3.42 -2.34 -10.60
CA PHE A 104 -3.75 -3.76 -10.80
C PHE A 104 -5.09 -4.23 -10.22
N THR A 105 -5.69 -5.21 -10.90
CA THR A 105 -7.09 -5.65 -10.79
C THR A 105 -7.30 -6.91 -9.93
N THR A 106 -6.34 -7.85 -9.89
CA THR A 106 -6.50 -9.10 -9.12
C THR A 106 -5.60 -9.19 -7.90
N LEU A 107 -6.14 -9.66 -6.78
CA LEU A 107 -5.48 -9.70 -5.46
C LEU A 107 -4.11 -10.41 -5.47
N ILE A 108 -4.02 -11.58 -6.09
CA ILE A 108 -2.77 -12.37 -6.11
C ILE A 108 -1.69 -11.65 -6.92
N ASN A 109 -2.08 -11.07 -8.06
CA ASN A 109 -1.14 -10.37 -8.94
C ASN A 109 -0.73 -9.01 -8.35
N TYR A 110 -1.63 -8.37 -7.62
CA TYR A 110 -1.33 -7.21 -6.81
C TYR A 110 -0.31 -7.50 -5.70
N LEU A 111 -0.50 -8.59 -4.94
CA LEU A 111 0.45 -9.02 -3.91
C LEU A 111 1.83 -9.33 -4.48
N LYS A 112 1.87 -10.06 -5.60
CA LYS A 112 3.10 -10.35 -6.35
C LYS A 112 3.87 -9.08 -6.69
N LEU A 113 3.21 -8.11 -7.33
CA LEU A 113 3.82 -6.83 -7.68
C LEU A 113 4.35 -6.11 -6.44
N PHE A 114 3.52 -6.01 -5.40
CA PHE A 114 3.92 -5.38 -4.15
C PHE A 114 5.19 -6.00 -3.58
N THR A 115 5.30 -7.34 -3.59
CA THR A 115 6.52 -8.04 -3.18
C THR A 115 7.75 -7.60 -3.97
N LEU A 116 7.68 -7.60 -5.31
CA LEU A 116 8.81 -7.19 -6.16
C LEU A 116 9.22 -5.75 -5.92
N MET A 117 8.24 -4.85 -5.80
CA MET A 117 8.47 -3.45 -5.52
C MET A 117 9.06 -3.25 -4.13
N TRP A 118 8.56 -3.95 -3.11
CA TRP A 118 8.99 -3.78 -1.73
C TRP A 118 10.45 -4.23 -1.55
N PHE A 119 10.83 -5.37 -2.12
CA PHE A 119 12.22 -5.83 -2.06
C PHE A 119 13.17 -5.00 -2.95
N THR A 120 12.66 -4.40 -4.03
CA THR A 120 13.42 -3.40 -4.82
C THR A 120 13.64 -2.11 -4.04
N TRP A 121 12.58 -1.59 -3.42
CA TRP A 121 12.64 -0.44 -2.53
C TRP A 121 13.64 -0.71 -1.40
N LEU A 122 13.51 -1.86 -0.73
CA LEU A 122 14.36 -2.28 0.36
C LEU A 122 15.84 -2.28 -0.07
N SER A 123 16.19 -2.92 -1.19
CA SER A 123 17.57 -3.00 -1.67
C SER A 123 18.22 -1.63 -1.82
N THR A 124 17.51 -0.69 -2.45
CA THR A 124 17.99 0.69 -2.60
C THR A 124 18.07 1.42 -1.26
N THR A 125 17.04 1.30 -0.41
CA THR A 125 16.98 1.95 0.90
C THR A 125 18.10 1.46 1.82
N LEU A 126 18.41 0.16 1.84
CA LEU A 126 19.51 -0.39 2.64
C LEU A 126 20.88 0.14 2.19
N PHE A 127 21.05 0.46 0.90
CA PHE A 127 22.25 1.14 0.41
C PHE A 127 22.29 2.60 0.89
N ASP A 128 21.22 3.37 0.67
CA ASP A 128 21.18 4.81 1.01
C ASP A 128 21.42 5.05 2.49
N VAL A 129 20.78 4.25 3.33
CA VAL A 129 20.83 4.39 4.78
C VAL A 129 22.24 4.14 5.34
N ARG A 130 23.09 3.42 4.61
CA ARG A 130 24.48 3.17 5.00
C ARG A 130 25.49 4.11 4.35
N PHE A 131 25.29 4.44 3.07
CA PHE A 131 26.33 5.07 2.23
C PHE A 131 25.83 6.28 1.44
N GLY A 132 24.57 6.66 1.60
CA GLY A 132 23.93 7.78 0.91
C GLY A 132 24.57 9.10 1.31
N ILE A 133 25.44 9.63 0.45
CA ILE A 133 25.97 10.99 0.57
C ILE A 133 25.64 11.79 -0.68
N ASP A 134 25.24 13.04 -0.47
CA ASP A 134 24.92 13.94 -1.57
C ASP A 134 26.15 14.20 -2.47
N SER A 135 26.07 13.70 -3.71
CA SER A 135 27.08 13.84 -4.75
C SER A 135 26.43 13.67 -6.12
N VAL A 136 27.08 14.17 -7.19
CA VAL A 136 26.55 14.05 -8.56
C VAL A 136 26.36 12.57 -8.93
N TRP A 137 27.33 11.71 -8.58
CA TRP A 137 27.23 10.27 -8.78
C TRP A 137 26.00 9.65 -8.12
N ASN A 138 25.79 9.89 -6.82
CA ASN A 138 24.64 9.30 -6.12
C ASN A 138 23.31 9.83 -6.64
N ARG A 139 23.23 11.10 -7.06
CA ARG A 139 22.03 11.66 -7.70
C ARG A 139 21.72 11.03 -9.05
N LEU A 140 22.74 10.75 -9.87
CA LEU A 140 22.57 10.06 -11.15
C LEU A 140 22.10 8.62 -10.96
N CYS A 141 22.73 7.86 -10.04
CA CYS A 141 22.28 6.52 -9.68
C CYS A 141 20.82 6.54 -9.18
N LYS A 142 20.46 7.53 -8.36
CA LYS A 142 19.09 7.75 -7.90
C LYS A 142 18.11 8.04 -9.02
N ALA A 143 18.50 8.86 -10.00
CA ALA A 143 17.68 9.12 -11.18
C ALA A 143 17.39 7.82 -11.97
N VAL A 144 18.37 6.92 -12.09
CA VAL A 144 18.14 5.61 -12.70
C VAL A 144 17.17 4.76 -11.86
N GLN A 145 17.24 4.82 -10.53
CA GLN A 145 16.28 4.12 -9.67
C GLN A 145 14.85 4.70 -9.77
N PHE A 146 14.69 6.02 -9.96
CA PHE A 146 13.37 6.59 -10.29
C PHE A 146 12.84 6.03 -11.62
N GLY A 147 13.70 6.01 -12.65
CA GLY A 147 13.38 5.41 -13.93
C GLY A 147 13.02 3.93 -13.82
N ALA A 148 13.69 3.19 -12.94
CA ALA A 148 13.38 1.79 -12.68
C ALA A 148 11.97 1.62 -12.08
N PHE A 149 11.58 2.44 -11.10
CA PHE A 149 10.21 2.42 -10.58
C PHE A 149 9.17 2.85 -11.60
N THR A 150 9.43 3.84 -12.45
CA THR A 150 8.53 4.14 -13.57
C THR A 150 8.41 2.95 -14.53
N GLY A 151 9.50 2.22 -14.75
CA GLY A 151 9.52 0.99 -15.55
C GLY A 151 8.72 -0.18 -14.99
N PHE A 152 8.26 -0.13 -13.73
CA PHE A 152 7.32 -1.12 -13.21
C PHE A 152 5.96 -1.09 -13.93
N VAL A 153 5.66 -0.05 -14.71
CA VAL A 153 4.48 -0.04 -15.60
C VAL A 153 4.48 -1.23 -16.59
N PHE A 154 5.65 -1.71 -17.01
CA PHE A 154 5.77 -2.89 -17.88
C PHE A 154 5.41 -4.21 -17.17
N ALA A 155 5.29 -4.19 -15.85
CA ALA A 155 4.77 -5.32 -15.08
C ALA A 155 3.23 -5.48 -15.24
N GLY A 156 2.54 -4.45 -15.75
CA GLY A 156 1.10 -4.41 -16.04
C GLY A 156 0.62 -5.66 -16.79
N PRO A 157 0.97 -5.78 -18.08
CA PRO A 157 0.54 -6.90 -18.92
C PRO A 157 1.08 -8.25 -18.43
N VAL A 158 2.30 -8.26 -17.88
CA VAL A 158 2.96 -9.45 -17.31
C VAL A 158 2.10 -10.13 -16.23
N PHE A 159 1.34 -9.35 -15.49
CA PHE A 159 0.51 -9.85 -14.40
C PHE A 159 -0.99 -9.76 -14.71
N ASP A 160 -1.39 -9.43 -15.94
CA ASP A 160 -2.78 -9.54 -16.37
C ASP A 160 -2.99 -10.87 -17.10
N ASN A 161 -4.09 -11.56 -16.80
CA ASN A 161 -4.44 -12.83 -17.45
C ASN A 161 -5.37 -12.63 -18.66
N ALA A 162 -5.83 -11.40 -18.91
CA ALA A 162 -6.91 -11.11 -19.85
C ALA A 162 -6.47 -11.06 -21.32
N ASP A 163 -5.23 -10.64 -21.62
CA ASP A 163 -4.72 -10.55 -23.00
C ASP A 163 -3.26 -11.00 -23.07
N LYS A 164 -3.02 -12.12 -23.76
CA LYS A 164 -1.69 -12.76 -23.86
C LYS A 164 -0.91 -12.35 -25.10
N SER A 165 -1.45 -11.45 -25.93
CA SER A 165 -0.96 -11.20 -27.28
C SER A 165 0.38 -10.42 -27.33
N ASP A 166 0.68 -9.57 -26.35
CA ASP A 166 1.93 -8.78 -26.26
C ASP A 166 2.78 -9.06 -24.99
N ASP A 167 2.43 -10.09 -24.23
CA ASP A 167 3.07 -10.47 -22.96
C ASP A 167 4.60 -10.58 -23.07
N ALA A 168 5.09 -11.25 -24.12
CA ALA A 168 6.51 -11.54 -24.28
C ALA A 168 7.41 -10.28 -24.35
N LYS A 169 6.91 -9.19 -24.93
CA LYS A 169 7.65 -7.92 -25.01
C LYS A 169 7.68 -7.22 -23.66
N SER A 170 6.52 -7.13 -23.00
CA SER A 170 6.38 -6.54 -21.67
C SER A 170 7.28 -7.25 -20.64
N TYR A 171 7.35 -8.58 -20.72
CA TYR A 171 8.28 -9.39 -19.93
C TYR A 171 9.75 -9.02 -20.13
N LYS A 172 10.17 -8.88 -21.39
CA LYS A 172 11.54 -8.51 -21.75
C LYS A 172 11.90 -7.12 -21.25
N HIS A 173 11.01 -6.14 -21.43
CA HIS A 173 11.22 -4.79 -20.92
C HIS A 173 11.32 -4.75 -19.39
N PHE A 174 10.44 -5.48 -18.69
CA PHE A 174 10.50 -5.57 -17.23
C PHE A 174 11.80 -6.22 -16.72
N ALA A 175 12.27 -7.29 -17.38
CA ALA A 175 13.53 -7.94 -17.03
C ALA A 175 14.74 -7.01 -17.19
N ILE A 176 14.79 -6.20 -18.26
CA ILE A 176 15.83 -5.18 -18.46
C ILE A 176 15.79 -4.14 -17.34
N VAL A 177 14.60 -3.63 -17.01
CA VAL A 177 14.42 -2.63 -15.94
C VAL A 177 14.98 -3.15 -14.60
N MET A 178 14.65 -4.39 -14.25
CA MET A 178 15.15 -5.03 -13.03
C MET A 178 16.68 -5.24 -13.09
N ALA A 179 17.21 -5.75 -14.20
CA ALA A 179 18.64 -5.95 -14.37
C ALA A 179 19.44 -4.64 -14.23
N VAL A 180 18.98 -3.55 -14.86
CA VAL A 180 19.60 -2.22 -14.79
C VAL A 180 19.55 -1.68 -13.36
N SER A 181 18.41 -1.77 -12.68
CA SER A 181 18.27 -1.33 -11.29
C SER A 181 19.31 -1.98 -10.37
N ARG A 182 19.49 -3.31 -10.49
CA ARG A 182 20.43 -4.08 -9.65
C ARG A 182 21.88 -3.81 -10.03
N PHE A 183 22.16 -3.68 -11.32
CA PHE A 183 23.49 -3.36 -11.80
C PHE A 183 23.97 -2.00 -11.26
N VAL A 184 23.11 -0.98 -11.28
CA VAL A 184 23.44 0.34 -10.72
C VAL A 184 23.73 0.26 -9.22
N ILE A 185 22.93 -0.47 -8.45
CA ILE A 185 23.18 -0.66 -7.00
C ILE A 185 24.50 -1.42 -6.78
N ALA A 186 24.77 -2.45 -7.56
CA ALA A 186 26.04 -3.19 -7.50
C ALA A 186 27.24 -2.25 -7.74
N LEU A 187 27.18 -1.40 -8.77
CA LEU A 187 28.20 -0.38 -9.03
C LEU A 187 28.38 0.56 -7.84
N GLN A 188 27.29 1.00 -7.20
CA GLN A 188 27.39 1.85 -6.02
C GLN A 188 28.10 1.15 -4.85
N TYR A 189 27.79 -0.13 -4.58
CA TYR A 189 28.51 -0.93 -3.58
C TYR A 189 29.99 -1.10 -3.92
N PHE A 190 30.33 -1.33 -5.20
CA PHE A 190 31.73 -1.45 -5.63
C PHE A 190 32.49 -0.13 -5.48
N VAL A 191 31.90 1.01 -5.84
CA VAL A 191 32.51 2.34 -5.64
C VAL A 191 32.80 2.57 -4.15
N VAL A 192 31.86 2.25 -3.27
CA VAL A 192 32.06 2.35 -1.81
C VAL A 192 33.15 1.39 -1.32
N THR A 193 33.22 0.18 -1.88
CA THR A 193 34.28 -0.80 -1.55
C THR A 193 35.66 -0.26 -1.95
N VAL A 194 35.77 0.40 -3.11
CA VAL A 194 37.01 1.03 -3.57
C VAL A 194 37.42 2.20 -2.66
N GLN A 195 36.47 3.04 -2.25
CA GLN A 195 36.72 4.14 -1.33
C GLN A 195 37.11 3.64 0.07
N GLY A 196 36.52 2.52 0.50
CA GLY A 196 36.75 1.86 1.79
C GLY A 196 37.98 0.95 1.85
N ARG A 197 38.84 0.91 0.82
CA ARG A 197 40.01 0.00 0.75
C ARG A 197 40.95 0.08 1.95
N LEU A 198 40.97 1.22 2.66
CA LEU A 198 41.77 1.42 3.85
C LEU A 198 41.27 0.58 5.06
N PHE A 199 39.99 0.19 5.08
CA PHE A 199 39.37 -0.55 6.18
C PHE A 199 39.11 -2.01 5.76
N ARG A 200 40.11 -2.89 5.96
CA ARG A 200 40.03 -4.32 5.54
C ARG A 200 38.82 -5.07 6.11
N GLN A 201 38.32 -4.68 7.28
CA GLN A 201 37.19 -5.33 7.94
C GLN A 201 35.83 -5.04 7.27
N THR A 202 35.68 -3.94 6.52
CA THR A 202 34.43 -3.61 5.79
C THR A 202 34.47 -4.04 4.34
N LEU A 203 35.66 -4.30 3.78
CA LEU A 203 35.83 -4.64 2.37
C LEU A 203 35.07 -5.90 1.95
N LEU A 204 35.17 -6.96 2.75
CA LEU A 204 34.50 -8.25 2.48
C LEU A 204 32.96 -8.10 2.51
N PRO A 205 32.32 -7.61 3.59
CA PRO A 205 30.85 -7.54 3.64
C PRO A 205 30.25 -6.55 2.62
N VAL A 206 30.90 -5.42 2.36
CA VAL A 206 30.42 -4.43 1.38
C VAL A 206 30.62 -4.94 -0.05
N GLY A 207 31.77 -5.55 -0.35
CA GLY A 207 32.04 -6.17 -1.64
C GLY A 207 31.11 -7.35 -1.93
N LEU A 208 30.86 -8.22 -0.94
CA LEU A 208 29.93 -9.34 -1.05
C LEU A 208 28.49 -8.86 -1.33
N SER A 209 28.06 -7.76 -0.70
CA SER A 209 26.76 -7.13 -0.99
C SER A 209 26.68 -6.67 -2.45
N GLY A 210 27.75 -6.07 -2.98
CA GLY A 210 27.84 -5.72 -4.40
C GLY A 210 27.77 -6.93 -5.34
N VAL A 211 28.43 -8.03 -4.98
CA VAL A 211 28.37 -9.30 -5.74
C VAL A 211 26.96 -9.89 -5.74
N VAL A 212 26.24 -9.88 -4.61
CA VAL A 212 24.85 -10.35 -4.54
C VAL A 212 23.95 -9.58 -5.52
N HIS A 213 24.05 -8.26 -5.55
CA HIS A 213 23.29 -7.43 -6.50
C HIS A 213 23.73 -7.68 -7.96
N LEU A 214 25.03 -7.89 -8.20
CA LEU A 214 25.52 -8.22 -9.54
C LEU A 214 24.99 -9.58 -10.03
N CYS A 215 24.98 -10.59 -9.16
CA CYS A 215 24.39 -11.89 -9.45
C CYS A 215 22.88 -11.77 -9.74
N SER A 216 22.16 -10.93 -8.99
CA SER A 216 20.75 -10.63 -9.26
C SER A 216 20.56 -9.96 -10.63
N ALA A 217 21.40 -8.98 -10.97
CA ALA A 217 21.37 -8.33 -12.28
C ALA A 217 21.59 -9.32 -13.43
N VAL A 218 22.58 -10.20 -13.31
CA VAL A 218 22.83 -11.28 -14.28
C VAL A 218 21.65 -12.25 -14.34
N GLY A 219 21.06 -12.62 -13.20
CA GLY A 219 19.88 -13.48 -13.13
C GLY A 219 18.70 -12.91 -13.93
N PHE A 220 18.39 -11.62 -13.76
CA PHE A 220 17.35 -10.95 -14.55
C PHE A 220 17.72 -10.86 -16.03
N LEU A 221 18.99 -10.64 -16.37
CA LEU A 221 19.44 -10.65 -17.76
C LEU A 221 19.32 -12.04 -18.41
N VAL A 222 19.60 -13.11 -17.66
CA VAL A 222 19.37 -14.50 -18.10
C VAL A 222 17.88 -14.72 -18.36
N THR A 223 16.98 -14.21 -17.51
CA THR A 223 15.54 -14.30 -17.77
C THR A 223 15.11 -13.59 -19.05
N TYR A 224 15.78 -12.50 -19.43
CA TYR A 224 15.53 -11.81 -20.69
C TYR A 224 15.88 -12.66 -21.93
N PHE A 225 17.00 -13.39 -21.88
CA PHE A 225 17.47 -14.20 -23.01
C PHE A 225 16.85 -15.60 -23.10
N VAL A 226 16.64 -16.25 -21.95
CA VAL A 226 16.32 -17.69 -21.90
C VAL A 226 14.81 -17.94 -21.84
N PHE A 227 14.02 -17.03 -21.26
CA PHE A 227 12.61 -17.28 -20.97
C PHE A 227 11.69 -16.19 -21.56
N PRO A 228 11.46 -16.19 -22.89
CA PRO A 228 10.62 -15.18 -23.55
C PRO A 228 9.12 -15.31 -23.21
N VAL A 229 8.62 -16.53 -22.94
CA VAL A 229 7.23 -16.80 -22.56
C VAL A 229 7.18 -18.09 -21.73
N GLY A 230 6.76 -18.02 -20.47
CA GLY A 230 6.59 -19.23 -19.64
C GLY A 230 6.30 -18.96 -18.17
N ASP A 231 5.61 -19.92 -17.54
CA ASP A 231 5.10 -20.01 -16.14
C ASP A 231 6.13 -19.78 -15.01
N LEU A 232 7.33 -19.34 -15.35
CA LEU A 232 8.37 -18.88 -14.43
C LEU A 232 8.11 -17.47 -13.89
N THR A 233 6.84 -17.05 -13.74
CA THR A 233 6.50 -15.88 -12.91
C THR A 233 7.01 -16.11 -11.49
N LEU A 234 6.85 -17.33 -10.97
CA LEU A 234 7.25 -17.71 -9.60
C LEU A 234 8.76 -17.59 -9.32
N SER A 235 9.62 -17.96 -10.27
CA SER A 235 11.08 -17.93 -10.07
C SER A 235 11.63 -16.52 -9.84
N ARG A 236 11.05 -15.51 -10.50
CA ARG A 236 11.47 -14.10 -10.39
C ARG A 236 11.19 -13.48 -9.00
N PHE A 237 10.11 -13.90 -8.35
CA PHE A 237 9.85 -13.52 -6.96
C PHE A 237 10.87 -14.13 -6.01
N ILE A 238 11.16 -15.42 -6.20
CA ILE A 238 12.14 -16.13 -5.38
C ILE A 238 13.50 -15.44 -5.48
N PHE A 239 13.95 -15.09 -6.70
CA PHE A 239 15.22 -14.37 -6.88
C PHE A 239 15.25 -13.05 -6.10
N THR A 240 14.20 -12.24 -6.20
CA THR A 240 14.13 -10.93 -5.53
C THR A 240 14.07 -11.03 -4.01
N ILE A 241 13.32 -12.01 -3.48
CA ILE A 241 13.22 -12.27 -2.04
C ILE A 241 14.57 -12.78 -1.50
N VAL A 242 15.18 -13.74 -2.20
CA VAL A 242 16.48 -14.31 -1.82
C VAL A 242 17.56 -13.24 -1.82
N GLU A 243 17.57 -12.34 -2.80
CA GLU A 243 18.46 -11.17 -2.84
C GLU A 243 18.32 -10.32 -1.56
N GLY A 244 17.10 -9.88 -1.24
CA GLY A 244 16.85 -9.05 -0.05
C GLY A 244 17.22 -9.74 1.27
N LEU A 245 16.90 -11.04 1.39
CA LEU A 245 17.26 -11.83 2.56
C LEU A 245 18.78 -12.02 2.67
N ALA A 246 19.49 -12.22 1.55
CA ALA A 246 20.94 -12.34 1.54
C ALA A 246 21.62 -11.06 2.06
N ILE A 247 21.14 -9.88 1.68
CA ILE A 247 21.67 -8.60 2.18
C ILE A 247 21.45 -8.45 3.69
N PHE A 248 20.29 -8.87 4.20
CA PHE A 248 20.05 -8.91 5.64
C PHE A 248 20.95 -9.92 6.35
N LEU A 249 21.13 -11.13 5.81
CA LEU A 249 22.02 -12.14 6.39
C LEU A 249 23.47 -11.62 6.49
N ILE A 250 23.96 -10.93 5.45
CA ILE A 250 25.28 -10.27 5.50
C ILE A 250 25.32 -9.23 6.62
N ALA A 251 24.26 -8.44 6.80
CA ALA A 251 24.18 -7.45 7.87
C ALA A 251 24.07 -8.05 9.28
N MET A 252 23.56 -9.28 9.41
CA MET A 252 23.48 -10.01 10.69
C MET A 252 24.83 -10.61 11.07
N VAL A 253 25.55 -11.20 10.10
CA VAL A 253 26.85 -11.84 10.31
C VAL A 253 27.95 -10.80 10.56
N TRP A 254 28.01 -9.75 9.73
CA TRP A 254 29.02 -8.68 9.87
C TRP A 254 28.44 -7.48 10.60
N ARG A 255 28.56 -7.49 11.95
CA ARG A 255 28.05 -6.40 12.82
C ARG A 255 28.61 -5.01 12.49
N VAL A 256 29.76 -4.92 11.83
CA VAL A 256 30.36 -3.64 11.38
C VAL A 256 29.48 -2.95 10.31
N VAL A 257 28.70 -3.71 9.55
CA VAL A 257 27.77 -3.21 8.52
C VAL A 257 26.31 -3.29 9.00
N SER A 258 26.12 -3.37 10.32
CA SER A 258 24.81 -3.37 10.96
C SER A 258 24.08 -2.05 10.72
N PHE A 259 22.75 -2.10 10.53
CA PHE A 259 21.86 -0.93 10.46
C PHE A 259 21.62 -0.22 11.80
N LYS A 260 22.45 -0.50 12.81
CA LYS A 260 22.28 0.07 14.14
C LYS A 260 22.64 1.54 14.08
N TYR A 261 21.79 2.41 14.63
CA TYR A 261 21.94 3.88 14.61
C TYR A 261 21.73 4.54 13.23
N THR A 262 21.09 3.85 12.29
CA THR A 262 20.74 4.42 10.98
C THR A 262 19.26 4.83 10.93
N HIS A 263 18.89 5.70 9.99
CA HIS A 263 17.50 6.14 9.78
C HIS A 263 16.60 5.09 9.09
N LEU A 264 16.98 3.80 9.09
CA LEU A 264 16.15 2.72 8.51
C LEU A 264 14.76 2.64 9.16
N VAL A 265 14.71 2.84 10.49
CA VAL A 265 13.46 2.82 11.28
C VAL A 265 12.53 3.93 10.81
N GLU A 266 13.08 5.14 10.67
CA GLU A 266 12.35 6.30 10.14
C GLU A 266 11.88 6.07 8.71
N ARG A 267 12.72 5.51 7.82
CA ARG A 267 12.33 5.19 6.43
C ARG A 267 11.18 4.18 6.36
N CYS A 268 11.17 3.16 7.23
CA CYS A 268 10.05 2.22 7.32
C CYS A 268 8.77 2.92 7.81
N GLN A 269 8.87 3.80 8.81
CA GLN A 269 7.73 4.58 9.32
C GLN A 269 7.17 5.55 8.28
N LEU A 270 8.02 6.25 7.55
CA LEU A 270 7.64 7.13 6.44
C LEU A 270 6.96 6.32 5.33
N LEU A 271 7.49 5.16 4.97
CA LEU A 271 6.86 4.29 3.98
C LEU A 271 5.47 3.84 4.43
N THR A 272 5.29 3.45 5.70
CA THR A 272 3.96 3.14 6.26
C THR A 272 3.01 4.33 6.10
N LEU A 273 3.45 5.54 6.44
CA LEU A 273 2.63 6.76 6.31
C LEU A 273 2.21 7.00 4.86
N ILE A 274 3.10 6.82 3.89
CA ILE A 274 2.81 6.99 2.46
C ILE A 274 1.81 5.92 1.98
N ILE A 275 1.94 4.66 2.43
CA ILE A 275 0.99 3.58 2.09
C ILE A 275 -0.41 3.88 2.65
N ILE A 276 -0.51 4.37 3.90
CA ILE A 276 -1.78 4.85 4.46
C ILE A 276 -2.31 6.03 3.65
N GLY A 277 -1.44 6.94 3.22
CA GLY A 277 -1.75 8.09 2.36
C GLY A 277 -2.37 7.69 1.02
N GLU A 278 -1.86 6.65 0.36
CA GLU A 278 -2.47 6.10 -0.86
C GLU A 278 -3.91 5.61 -0.59
N GLY A 279 -4.14 5.03 0.59
CA GLY A 279 -5.47 4.68 1.05
C GLY A 279 -6.44 5.85 1.18
N ILE A 280 -5.96 6.97 1.70
CA ILE A 280 -6.73 8.21 1.79
C ILE A 280 -7.09 8.70 0.38
N ILE A 281 -6.14 8.69 -0.56
CA ILE A 281 -6.38 9.09 -1.95
C ILE A 281 -7.42 8.16 -2.61
N GLY A 282 -7.29 6.85 -2.46
CA GLY A 282 -8.24 5.86 -2.96
C GLY A 282 -9.64 6.02 -2.37
N MET A 283 -9.72 6.31 -1.07
CA MET A 283 -10.98 6.59 -0.37
C MET A 283 -11.64 7.86 -0.92
N VAL A 284 -10.90 8.96 -1.06
CA VAL A 284 -11.42 10.22 -1.62
C VAL A 284 -11.92 10.03 -3.06
N LYS A 285 -11.22 9.25 -3.88
CA LYS A 285 -11.69 8.88 -5.23
C LYS A 285 -13.01 8.10 -5.18
N SER A 286 -13.09 7.11 -4.29
CA SER A 286 -14.30 6.27 -4.10
C SER A 286 -15.50 7.10 -3.64
N VAL A 287 -15.29 8.01 -2.67
CA VAL A 287 -16.30 8.96 -2.21
C VAL A 287 -16.71 9.89 -3.35
N SER A 288 -15.76 10.46 -4.09
CA SER A 288 -16.07 11.35 -5.21
C SER A 288 -16.88 10.65 -6.30
N CYS A 289 -16.60 9.37 -6.58
CA CYS A 289 -17.36 8.55 -7.52
C CYS A 289 -18.82 8.41 -7.09
N ILE A 290 -19.09 8.12 -5.82
CA ILE A 290 -20.47 7.98 -5.31
C ILE A 290 -21.24 9.30 -5.46
N PHE A 291 -20.67 10.40 -4.95
CA PHE A 291 -21.35 11.70 -4.94
C PHE A 291 -21.55 12.31 -6.34
N LYS A 292 -20.69 11.99 -7.31
CA LYS A 292 -20.83 12.43 -8.70
C LYS A 292 -21.67 11.48 -9.55
N GLY A 293 -21.62 10.18 -9.24
CA GLY A 293 -22.22 9.12 -10.03
C GLY A 293 -23.74 8.99 -9.83
N GLN A 294 -24.26 9.39 -8.67
CA GLN A 294 -25.69 9.28 -8.34
C GLN A 294 -26.38 10.64 -8.15
N ALA A 295 -27.69 10.68 -8.42
CA ALA A 295 -28.53 11.86 -8.20
C ALA A 295 -28.94 12.06 -6.73
N THR A 296 -29.07 10.97 -5.97
CA THR A 296 -29.48 10.98 -4.56
C THR A 296 -28.56 10.07 -3.76
N ASN A 297 -28.05 10.57 -2.63
CA ASN A 297 -27.20 9.79 -1.71
C ASN A 297 -27.95 9.56 -0.40
N ASN A 298 -27.77 8.39 0.19
CA ASN A 298 -28.46 7.99 1.41
C ASN A 298 -27.65 8.35 2.66
N SER A 299 -28.32 8.61 3.79
CA SER A 299 -27.66 8.88 5.09
C SER A 299 -26.78 7.71 5.54
N THR A 300 -27.11 6.50 5.11
CA THR A 300 -26.34 5.30 5.46
C THR A 300 -25.02 5.20 4.68
N GLU A 301 -24.96 5.70 3.43
CA GLU A 301 -23.71 5.82 2.68
C GLU A 301 -22.75 6.78 3.39
N MET A 302 -23.26 7.91 3.87
CA MET A 302 -22.48 8.87 4.66
C MET A 302 -21.89 8.22 5.91
N GLY A 303 -22.67 7.41 6.64
CA GLY A 303 -22.19 6.66 7.80
C GLY A 303 -21.02 5.73 7.47
N THR A 304 -21.05 5.06 6.32
CA THR A 304 -19.92 4.21 5.88
C THR A 304 -18.67 4.99 5.51
N VAL A 305 -18.82 6.19 4.93
CA VAL A 305 -17.68 7.09 4.66
C VAL A 305 -17.04 7.55 5.97
N VAL A 306 -17.84 7.94 6.97
CA VAL A 306 -17.31 8.31 8.29
C VAL A 306 -16.57 7.13 8.94
N ALA A 307 -17.14 5.93 8.89
CA ALA A 307 -16.47 4.73 9.40
C ALA A 307 -15.15 4.44 8.67
N ALA A 308 -15.10 4.62 7.36
CA ALA A 308 -13.88 4.44 6.56
C ALA A 308 -12.78 5.45 6.92
N VAL A 309 -13.14 6.72 7.18
CA VAL A 309 -12.19 7.74 7.64
C VAL A 309 -11.67 7.40 9.03
N LEU A 310 -12.56 7.02 9.95
CA LEU A 310 -12.19 6.60 11.30
C LEU A 310 -11.27 5.37 11.29
N LEU A 311 -11.50 4.41 10.37
CA LEU A 311 -10.64 3.25 10.20
C LEU A 311 -9.19 3.66 9.84
N LEU A 312 -9.01 4.55 8.85
CA LEU A 312 -7.68 5.03 8.46
C LEU A 312 -6.99 5.79 9.59
N TYR A 313 -7.74 6.59 10.35
CA TYR A 313 -7.23 7.27 11.54
C TYR A 313 -6.79 6.29 12.64
N LEU A 314 -7.62 5.31 12.97
CA LEU A 314 -7.28 4.26 13.96
C LEU A 314 -6.08 3.43 13.51
N MET A 315 -5.94 3.17 12.21
CA MET A 315 -4.80 2.47 11.65
C MET A 315 -3.50 3.25 11.83
N TRP A 316 -3.53 4.56 11.58
CA TRP A 316 -2.41 5.46 11.87
C TRP A 316 -2.08 5.48 13.36
N MET A 317 -3.08 5.68 14.22
CA MET A 317 -2.92 5.73 15.67
C MET A 317 -2.33 4.43 16.22
N LEU A 318 -2.91 3.29 15.85
CA LEU A 318 -2.42 1.96 16.24
C LEU A 318 -0.96 1.76 15.85
N TYR A 319 -0.54 2.16 14.65
CA TYR A 319 0.84 1.97 14.24
C TYR A 319 1.81 2.93 14.95
N PHE A 320 1.51 4.24 14.98
CA PHE A 320 2.46 5.25 15.45
C PHE A 320 2.58 5.33 16.97
N ASP A 321 1.48 5.15 17.72
CA ASP A 321 1.51 5.26 19.19
C ASP A 321 2.32 4.14 19.86
N GLN A 322 2.60 3.05 19.14
CA GLN A 322 3.36 1.90 19.63
C GLN A 322 4.87 2.04 19.50
N LEU A 323 5.34 3.05 18.76
CA LEU A 323 6.75 3.19 18.43
C LEU A 323 7.51 3.82 19.61
N SER A 324 7.97 2.98 20.54
CA SER A 324 8.98 3.41 21.51
C SER A 324 10.32 3.63 20.82
N HIS A 325 10.95 4.78 21.08
CA HIS A 325 12.32 5.10 20.65
C HIS A 325 13.39 4.35 21.46
N ASP A 326 13.01 3.25 22.13
CA ASP A 326 13.92 2.47 22.95
C ASP A 326 14.96 1.78 22.07
N ARG A 327 16.20 1.74 22.57
CA ARG A 327 17.36 1.29 21.81
C ARG A 327 17.25 -0.21 21.49
N PHE A 328 16.97 -0.51 20.22
CA PHE A 328 17.00 -1.87 19.70
C PHE A 328 18.42 -2.47 19.71
N GLY A 329 18.50 -3.77 19.98
CA GLY A 329 19.69 -4.56 19.63
C GLY A 329 19.81 -4.73 18.11
N THR A 330 21.03 -4.92 17.61
CA THR A 330 21.34 -5.07 16.17
C THR A 330 20.44 -6.08 15.45
N VAL A 331 20.30 -7.30 15.99
CA VAL A 331 19.50 -8.37 15.34
C VAL A 331 18.01 -8.09 15.43
N ARG A 332 17.55 -7.55 16.56
CA ARG A 332 16.13 -7.21 16.77
C ARG A 332 15.68 -6.13 15.82
N GLN A 333 16.50 -5.11 15.58
CA GLN A 333 16.20 -4.05 14.63
C GLN A 333 16.04 -4.60 13.21
N GLN A 334 16.91 -5.51 12.78
CA GLN A 334 16.83 -6.10 11.44
C GLN A 334 15.61 -6.99 11.26
N LEU A 335 15.27 -7.81 12.27
CA LEU A 335 14.04 -8.60 12.25
C LEU A 335 12.79 -7.71 12.28
N TRP A 336 12.81 -6.64 13.08
CA TRP A 336 11.76 -5.64 13.13
C TRP A 336 11.57 -4.95 11.77
N SER A 337 12.65 -4.60 11.06
CA SER A 337 12.58 -4.08 9.69
C SER A 337 12.02 -5.11 8.70
N LEU A 338 12.37 -6.39 8.82
CA LEU A 338 11.81 -7.44 7.96
C LEU A 338 10.31 -7.67 8.21
N LEU A 339 9.85 -7.55 9.46
CA LEU A 339 8.42 -7.63 9.82
C LEU A 339 7.57 -6.50 9.23
N HIS A 340 8.18 -5.42 8.73
CA HIS A 340 7.42 -4.39 8.00
C HIS A 340 6.88 -4.88 6.67
N TYR A 341 7.52 -5.87 6.03
CA TYR A 341 7.00 -6.43 4.79
C TYR A 341 5.58 -7.00 4.96
N PRO A 342 5.36 -8.01 5.83
CA PRO A 342 4.01 -8.52 6.04
C PRO A 342 3.07 -7.47 6.66
N LEU A 343 3.59 -6.53 7.45
CA LEU A 343 2.77 -5.44 8.00
C LEU A 343 2.25 -4.51 6.90
N HIS A 344 3.11 -4.07 5.99
CA HIS A 344 2.72 -3.23 4.87
C HIS A 344 1.73 -3.95 3.97
N VAL A 345 1.90 -5.26 3.73
CA VAL A 345 0.90 -6.08 3.03
C VAL A 345 -0.44 -6.05 3.75
N ALA A 346 -0.47 -6.28 5.06
CA ALA A 346 -1.71 -6.27 5.84
C ALA A 346 -2.42 -4.92 5.82
N ILE A 347 -1.66 -3.82 5.99
CA ILE A 347 -2.16 -2.44 5.88
C ILE A 347 -2.72 -2.19 4.47
N LEU A 348 -1.99 -2.58 3.43
CA LEU A 348 -2.39 -2.39 2.04
C LEU A 348 -3.70 -3.14 1.70
N LEU A 349 -3.83 -4.39 2.16
CA LEU A 349 -5.05 -5.18 1.98
C LEU A 349 -6.26 -4.57 2.71
N CYS A 350 -6.04 -4.07 3.93
CA CYS A 350 -7.07 -3.39 4.71
C CYS A 350 -7.51 -2.09 4.02
N VAL A 351 -6.54 -1.30 3.56
CA VAL A 351 -6.76 -0.04 2.87
C VAL A 351 -7.51 -0.23 1.55
N GLU A 352 -7.07 -1.14 0.69
CA GLU A 352 -7.73 -1.39 -0.60
C GLU A 352 -9.10 -2.07 -0.43
N GLY A 353 -9.24 -2.89 0.61
CA GLY A 353 -10.54 -3.40 1.04
C GLY A 353 -11.49 -2.27 1.44
N ASN A 354 -11.02 -1.32 2.25
CA ASN A 354 -11.81 -0.17 2.71
C ASN A 354 -12.32 0.68 1.54
N THR A 355 -11.47 1.02 0.57
CA THR A 355 -11.86 1.81 -0.61
C THR A 355 -12.90 1.09 -1.47
N SER A 356 -12.68 -0.21 -1.72
CA SER A 356 -13.57 -1.05 -2.51
C SER A 356 -14.95 -1.22 -1.85
N LEU A 357 -14.99 -1.37 -0.53
CA LEU A 357 -16.22 -1.58 0.23
C LEU A 357 -17.12 -0.33 0.28
N ILE A 358 -16.54 0.87 0.19
CA ILE A 358 -17.32 2.12 0.10
C ILE A 358 -18.16 2.12 -1.18
N VAL A 359 -17.55 1.81 -2.32
CA VAL A 359 -18.26 1.76 -3.61
C VAL A 359 -19.23 0.59 -3.66
N TRP A 360 -18.83 -0.57 -3.13
CA TRP A 360 -19.73 -1.71 -3.01
C TRP A 360 -20.99 -1.36 -2.24
N ASN A 361 -20.86 -0.63 -1.12
CA ASN A 361 -22.01 -0.27 -0.32
C ASN A 361 -23.00 0.60 -1.10
N SER A 362 -22.51 1.57 -1.87
CA SER A 362 -23.37 2.40 -2.71
C SER A 362 -24.04 1.57 -3.82
N ALA A 363 -23.31 0.65 -4.45
CA ALA A 363 -23.86 -0.27 -5.44
C ALA A 363 -24.97 -1.17 -4.83
N VAL A 364 -24.76 -1.70 -3.62
CA VAL A 364 -25.76 -2.51 -2.91
C VAL A 364 -27.00 -1.69 -2.55
N GLN A 365 -26.86 -0.42 -2.17
CA GLN A 365 -28.02 0.42 -1.87
C GLN A 365 -28.84 0.73 -3.12
N ALA A 366 -28.17 1.00 -4.24
CA ALA A 366 -28.83 1.13 -5.53
C ALA A 366 -29.48 -0.20 -5.99
N LEU A 367 -28.86 -1.34 -5.67
CA LEU A 367 -29.41 -2.66 -5.98
C LEU A 367 -30.66 -2.98 -5.13
N LYS A 368 -30.64 -2.65 -3.83
CA LYS A 368 -31.82 -2.77 -2.96
C LYS A 368 -32.99 -1.94 -3.48
N TRP A 369 -32.71 -0.69 -3.85
CA TRP A 369 -33.72 0.14 -4.51
C TRP A 369 -34.25 -0.49 -5.79
N THR A 370 -33.39 -1.12 -6.61
CA THR A 370 -33.80 -1.83 -7.84
C THR A 370 -34.71 -3.02 -7.53
N TRP A 371 -34.46 -3.76 -6.45
CA TRP A 371 -35.36 -4.83 -6.01
C TRP A 371 -36.70 -4.31 -5.46
N ASP A 372 -36.72 -3.12 -4.85
CA ASP A 372 -37.95 -2.52 -4.33
C ASP A 372 -38.91 -2.05 -5.45
N ILE A 373 -38.36 -1.69 -6.62
CA ILE A 373 -39.13 -1.30 -7.81
C ILE A 373 -39.42 -2.48 -8.76
N GLU A 374 -38.91 -3.68 -8.46
CA GLU A 374 -39.18 -4.90 -9.23
C GLU A 374 -40.56 -5.49 -8.87
N PRO A 375 -41.26 -6.18 -9.80
CA PRO A 375 -42.52 -6.83 -9.47
C PRO A 375 -42.38 -7.84 -8.32
N ALA A 376 -43.20 -7.69 -7.29
CA ALA A 376 -43.17 -8.54 -6.08
C ALA A 376 -43.36 -10.04 -6.36
N ASN A 377 -44.09 -10.39 -7.44
CA ASN A 377 -44.26 -11.76 -7.88
C ASN A 377 -44.23 -11.85 -9.41
N TYR A 378 -43.18 -12.47 -9.95
CA TYR A 378 -43.09 -12.73 -11.39
C TYR A 378 -44.15 -13.71 -11.93
N SER A 379 -44.82 -14.49 -11.08
CA SER A 379 -45.88 -15.40 -11.54
C SER A 379 -47.17 -14.66 -11.91
N ASP A 380 -47.36 -13.44 -11.39
CA ASP A 380 -48.41 -12.49 -11.80
C ASP A 380 -47.81 -11.08 -11.81
N PRO A 381 -47.00 -10.76 -12.84
CA PRO A 381 -46.17 -9.55 -12.84
C PRO A 381 -47.00 -8.26 -12.91
N ALA A 382 -48.27 -8.35 -13.28
CA ALA A 382 -49.20 -7.22 -13.42
C ALA A 382 -50.39 -7.29 -12.44
N ALA A 383 -50.25 -7.99 -11.31
CA ALA A 383 -51.33 -8.24 -10.34
C ALA A 383 -52.13 -6.99 -9.94
N ASN A 384 -51.45 -5.85 -9.81
CA ASN A 384 -52.00 -4.57 -9.34
C ASN A 384 -52.48 -3.65 -10.48
N PHE A 385 -52.49 -4.12 -11.73
CA PHE A 385 -52.77 -3.28 -12.89
C PHE A 385 -54.04 -3.75 -13.62
N GLY A 386 -54.88 -2.79 -14.03
CA GLY A 386 -56.14 -3.06 -14.73
C GLY A 386 -56.00 -3.29 -16.24
N SER A 387 -54.86 -2.93 -16.83
CA SER A 387 -54.63 -3.07 -18.27
C SER A 387 -53.14 -3.24 -18.59
N THR A 388 -52.85 -3.72 -19.81
CA THR A 388 -51.48 -3.78 -20.33
C THR A 388 -50.84 -2.39 -20.41
N ASP A 389 -51.59 -1.37 -20.83
CA ASP A 389 -51.06 0.00 -20.93
C ASP A 389 -50.71 0.59 -19.56
N ALA A 390 -51.52 0.33 -18.53
CA ALA A 390 -51.21 0.76 -17.16
C ALA A 390 -49.91 0.10 -16.65
N TYR A 391 -49.72 -1.19 -16.96
CA TYR A 391 -48.51 -1.92 -16.60
C TYR A 391 -47.28 -1.42 -17.36
N ILE A 392 -47.41 -1.19 -18.68
CA ILE A 392 -46.31 -0.64 -19.50
C ILE A 392 -45.96 0.79 -19.06
N SER A 393 -46.95 1.62 -18.72
CA SER A 393 -46.69 2.98 -18.20
C SER A 393 -45.86 2.92 -16.93
N TYR A 394 -46.24 2.06 -15.97
CA TYR A 394 -45.46 1.84 -14.76
C TYR A 394 -44.02 1.38 -15.05
N LEU A 395 -43.84 0.41 -15.95
CA LEU A 395 -42.51 -0.06 -16.33
C LEU A 395 -41.69 1.05 -17.02
N ASN A 396 -42.34 1.87 -17.85
CA ASN A 396 -41.68 2.99 -18.53
C ASN A 396 -41.19 4.04 -17.53
N ASP A 397 -42.05 4.46 -16.60
CA ASP A 397 -41.69 5.39 -15.53
C ASP A 397 -40.52 4.82 -14.70
N THR A 398 -40.58 3.53 -14.37
CA THR A 398 -39.50 2.83 -13.66
C THR A 398 -38.17 2.86 -14.43
N MET A 399 -38.18 2.66 -15.76
CA MET A 399 -36.97 2.73 -16.57
C MET A 399 -36.41 4.15 -16.66
N TYR A 400 -37.26 5.17 -16.68
CA TYR A 400 -36.84 6.56 -16.60
C TYR A 400 -36.26 6.90 -15.22
N ASP A 401 -36.81 6.36 -14.13
CA ASP A 401 -36.26 6.51 -12.78
C ASP A 401 -34.86 5.88 -12.68
N VAL A 402 -34.67 4.68 -13.26
CA VAL A 402 -33.33 4.05 -13.36
C VAL A 402 -32.37 4.94 -14.15
N ASN A 403 -32.82 5.50 -15.27
CA ASN A 403 -32.01 6.41 -16.08
C ASN A 403 -31.66 7.72 -15.37
N ALA A 404 -32.58 8.27 -14.56
CA ALA A 404 -32.39 9.53 -13.84
C ALA A 404 -31.49 9.38 -12.61
N ARG A 405 -31.44 8.17 -12.02
CA ARG A 405 -30.65 7.90 -10.81
C ARG A 405 -29.15 7.98 -11.05
N PHE A 406 -28.67 7.49 -12.19
CA PHE A 406 -27.25 7.41 -12.52
C PHE A 406 -26.84 8.49 -13.51
N LYS A 407 -25.87 9.33 -13.12
CA LYS A 407 -25.36 10.43 -13.94
C LYS A 407 -24.09 10.06 -14.71
N SER A 408 -23.33 9.09 -14.21
CA SER A 408 -22.08 8.63 -14.82
C SER A 408 -22.28 7.91 -16.15
N LYS A 409 -23.39 7.18 -16.29
CA LYS A 409 -23.75 6.41 -17.47
C LYS A 409 -25.26 6.51 -17.68
N ALA A 410 -25.70 6.63 -18.93
CA ALA A 410 -27.12 6.69 -19.27
C ALA A 410 -27.67 5.29 -19.57
N TRP A 411 -28.79 4.94 -18.92
CA TRP A 411 -29.44 3.64 -19.08
C TRP A 411 -30.01 3.48 -20.50
N ASN A 412 -30.63 4.53 -21.03
CA ASN A 412 -31.21 4.55 -22.37
C ASN A 412 -30.18 4.32 -23.50
N ALA A 413 -28.91 4.67 -23.28
CA ALA A 413 -27.82 4.41 -24.21
C ALA A 413 -27.29 2.97 -24.11
N THR A 414 -27.57 2.28 -23.00
CA THR A 414 -27.04 0.95 -22.69
C THR A 414 -28.06 -0.16 -22.98
N TYR A 415 -29.36 0.11 -22.81
CA TYR A 415 -30.42 -0.87 -22.98
C TYR A 415 -31.68 -0.24 -23.61
N ASP A 416 -32.13 -0.80 -24.73
CA ASP A 416 -33.37 -0.39 -25.40
C ASP A 416 -34.56 -1.21 -24.89
N TRP A 417 -35.27 -0.67 -23.90
CA TRP A 417 -36.43 -1.31 -23.30
C TRP A 417 -37.71 -1.20 -24.14
N ASN A 418 -37.74 -0.39 -25.22
CA ASN A 418 -38.95 -0.26 -26.06
C ASN A 418 -39.28 -1.57 -26.80
N LYS A 419 -38.26 -2.37 -27.11
CA LYS A 419 -38.42 -3.72 -27.68
C LYS A 419 -39.19 -4.64 -26.72
N ASN A 420 -38.96 -4.51 -25.41
CA ASN A 420 -39.67 -5.29 -24.40
C ASN A 420 -41.15 -4.88 -24.33
N PHE A 421 -41.45 -3.59 -24.39
CA PHE A 421 -42.84 -3.11 -24.37
C PHE A 421 -43.62 -3.55 -25.60
N THR A 422 -42.97 -3.56 -26.77
CA THR A 422 -43.56 -4.09 -28.00
C THR A 422 -43.86 -5.59 -27.86
N ALA A 423 -42.95 -6.36 -27.27
CA ALA A 423 -43.17 -7.79 -27.00
C ALA A 423 -44.35 -8.02 -26.04
N ILE A 424 -44.46 -7.24 -24.97
CA ILE A 424 -45.56 -7.34 -24.00
C ILE A 424 -46.91 -7.03 -24.68
N ARG A 425 -47.00 -6.00 -25.52
CA ARG A 425 -48.21 -5.70 -26.30
C ARG A 425 -48.60 -6.85 -27.23
N ASN A 426 -47.64 -7.39 -27.97
CA ASN A 426 -47.88 -8.55 -28.84
C ASN A 426 -48.38 -9.76 -28.05
N TYR A 427 -47.88 -9.99 -26.83
CA TYR A 427 -48.39 -11.08 -25.98
C TYR A 427 -49.84 -10.81 -25.54
N THR A 428 -50.20 -9.57 -25.24
CA THR A 428 -51.58 -9.20 -24.92
C THR A 428 -52.50 -9.46 -26.11
N ASP A 429 -52.08 -9.09 -27.32
CA ASP A 429 -52.89 -9.28 -28.53
C ASP A 429 -53.13 -10.76 -28.85
N VAL A 430 -52.14 -11.62 -28.59
CA VAL A 430 -52.21 -13.06 -28.91
C VAL A 430 -52.89 -13.89 -27.82
N TYR A 431 -52.59 -13.61 -26.54
CA TYR A 431 -53.00 -14.48 -25.42
C TYR A 431 -54.01 -13.83 -24.47
N GLY A 432 -54.28 -12.53 -24.61
CA GLY A 432 -55.08 -11.76 -23.67
C GLY A 432 -54.32 -11.37 -22.40
N PHE A 433 -54.68 -10.24 -21.80
CA PHE A 433 -54.04 -9.72 -20.59
C PHE A 433 -54.21 -10.67 -19.40
N ARG A 434 -53.13 -10.92 -18.65
CA ARG A 434 -53.09 -11.74 -17.41
C ARG A 434 -53.57 -13.19 -17.56
N THR A 435 -53.60 -13.75 -18.77
CA THR A 435 -53.73 -15.21 -18.92
C THR A 435 -52.45 -15.92 -18.45
N PRO A 436 -52.51 -17.22 -18.09
CA PRO A 436 -51.33 -17.97 -17.63
C PRO A 436 -50.14 -17.90 -18.60
N GLU A 437 -50.40 -18.00 -19.90
CA GLU A 437 -49.41 -17.87 -20.97
C GLU A 437 -48.84 -16.45 -21.06
N TRP A 438 -49.69 -15.43 -20.95
CA TRP A 438 -49.27 -14.02 -20.91
C TRP A 438 -48.37 -13.76 -19.70
N ASN A 439 -48.78 -14.20 -18.50
CA ASN A 439 -48.01 -14.04 -17.27
C ASN A 439 -46.63 -14.68 -17.41
N THR A 440 -46.54 -15.91 -17.93
CA THR A 440 -45.27 -16.61 -18.12
C THR A 440 -44.32 -15.88 -19.08
N ARG A 441 -44.83 -15.39 -20.22
CA ARG A 441 -44.00 -14.69 -21.22
C ARG A 441 -43.61 -13.29 -20.78
N THR A 442 -44.54 -12.53 -20.22
CA THR A 442 -44.30 -11.19 -19.65
C THR A 442 -43.32 -11.28 -18.48
N ALA A 443 -43.45 -12.29 -17.60
CA ALA A 443 -42.51 -12.52 -16.51
C ALA A 443 -41.06 -12.67 -16.99
N ASN A 444 -40.84 -13.41 -18.08
CA ASN A 444 -39.50 -13.62 -18.62
C ASN A 444 -38.89 -12.31 -19.16
N VAL A 445 -39.68 -11.51 -19.88
CA VAL A 445 -39.23 -10.21 -20.42
C VAL A 445 -38.98 -9.21 -19.28
N THR A 446 -39.91 -9.11 -18.34
CA THR A 446 -39.74 -8.20 -17.19
C THR A 446 -38.54 -8.62 -16.34
N ARG A 447 -38.36 -9.91 -16.06
CA ARG A 447 -37.19 -10.41 -15.32
C ARG A 447 -35.89 -10.12 -16.04
N MET A 448 -35.86 -10.26 -17.36
CA MET A 448 -34.70 -9.90 -18.17
C MET A 448 -34.37 -8.42 -18.03
N MET A 449 -35.36 -7.53 -18.14
CA MET A 449 -35.18 -6.09 -18.01
C MET A 449 -34.59 -5.70 -16.64
N PHE A 450 -35.15 -6.23 -15.54
CA PHE A 450 -34.60 -5.97 -14.21
C PHE A 450 -33.22 -6.61 -14.00
N ASN A 451 -32.93 -7.78 -14.54
CA ASN A 451 -31.57 -8.35 -14.50
C ASN A 451 -30.55 -7.42 -15.19
N TYR A 452 -30.89 -6.83 -16.34
CA TYR A 452 -30.00 -5.86 -16.99
C TYR A 452 -29.91 -4.55 -16.22
N ALA A 453 -30.99 -4.08 -15.59
CA ALA A 453 -30.94 -2.90 -14.71
C ALA A 453 -30.02 -3.15 -13.51
N GLN A 454 -30.06 -4.33 -12.89
CA GLN A 454 -29.16 -4.73 -11.80
C GLN A 454 -27.70 -4.75 -12.26
N VAL A 455 -27.40 -5.31 -13.46
CA VAL A 455 -26.04 -5.25 -14.03
C VAL A 455 -25.61 -3.80 -14.29
N PHE A 456 -26.51 -2.97 -14.79
CA PHE A 456 -26.26 -1.55 -15.04
C PHE A 456 -25.94 -0.77 -13.77
N VAL A 457 -26.54 -1.09 -12.62
CA VAL A 457 -26.16 -0.50 -11.33
C VAL A 457 -24.66 -0.67 -11.10
N PHE A 458 -24.10 -1.86 -11.33
CA PHE A 458 -22.66 -2.08 -11.16
C PHE A 458 -21.83 -1.39 -12.25
N GLU A 459 -22.30 -1.39 -13.50
CA GLU A 459 -21.60 -0.69 -14.59
C GLU A 459 -21.56 0.83 -14.40
N ALA A 460 -22.60 1.43 -13.81
CA ALA A 460 -22.62 2.85 -13.48
C ALA A 460 -21.60 3.22 -12.38
N HIS A 461 -21.14 2.23 -11.61
CA HIS A 461 -20.06 2.35 -10.63
C HIS A 461 -18.71 1.82 -11.15
N ALA A 462 -18.61 1.51 -12.46
CA ALA A 462 -17.43 0.88 -13.05
C ALA A 462 -16.16 1.71 -12.93
N ASP A 463 -16.18 3.05 -12.88
CA ASP A 463 -14.95 3.84 -12.76
C ASP A 463 -14.15 3.52 -11.46
N THR A 464 -14.82 2.96 -10.45
CA THR A 464 -14.15 2.46 -9.23
C THR A 464 -14.21 0.92 -9.11
N LEU A 465 -15.24 0.28 -9.69
CA LEU A 465 -15.34 -1.18 -9.78
C LEU A 465 -14.54 -1.80 -10.95
N ALA A 466 -13.90 -1.03 -11.83
CA ALA A 466 -13.13 -1.55 -12.97
C ALA A 466 -11.93 -2.39 -12.51
N LYS A 467 -11.40 -2.06 -11.33
CA LYS A 467 -10.44 -2.91 -10.61
C LYS A 467 -11.02 -4.29 -10.26
N ILE A 468 -12.33 -4.36 -10.01
CA ILE A 468 -13.09 -5.53 -9.55
C ILE A 468 -13.73 -6.29 -10.74
N SER A 469 -14.13 -5.61 -11.82
CA SER A 469 -14.95 -6.16 -12.91
C SER A 469 -14.19 -6.84 -14.06
N ALA A 470 -12.86 -6.98 -13.96
CA ALA A 470 -12.04 -7.63 -14.99
C ALA A 470 -12.32 -9.14 -15.17
N VAL A 471 -13.23 -9.72 -14.37
CA VAL A 471 -13.46 -11.18 -14.29
C VAL A 471 -14.67 -11.65 -15.11
N THR A 472 -15.43 -10.75 -15.74
CA THR A 472 -16.65 -11.13 -16.48
C THR A 472 -16.43 -11.24 -17.99
N SER A 473 -16.64 -12.43 -18.54
CA SER A 473 -16.53 -12.71 -19.98
C SER A 473 -17.51 -11.83 -20.79
N PRO A 474 -17.10 -11.23 -21.92
CA PRO A 474 -17.95 -10.37 -22.75
C PRO A 474 -19.25 -11.05 -23.24
N THR A 475 -19.23 -12.37 -23.34
CA THR A 475 -20.30 -13.24 -23.84
C THR A 475 -21.25 -13.78 -22.77
N ALA A 476 -21.08 -13.39 -21.50
CA ALA A 476 -21.92 -13.90 -20.39
C ALA A 476 -23.30 -13.21 -20.33
N ASN A 477 -24.36 -14.01 -20.14
CA ASN A 477 -25.72 -13.51 -19.87
C ASN A 477 -25.76 -12.68 -18.58
N ALA A 478 -26.71 -11.75 -18.45
CA ALA A 478 -26.80 -10.82 -17.31
C ALA A 478 -26.72 -11.50 -15.93
N ARG A 479 -27.34 -12.68 -15.78
CA ARG A 479 -27.28 -13.49 -14.55
C ARG A 479 -25.87 -13.95 -14.19
N MET A 480 -25.13 -14.48 -15.18
CA MET A 480 -23.74 -14.93 -14.98
C MET A 480 -22.82 -13.75 -14.68
N LYS A 481 -23.10 -12.58 -15.26
CA LYS A 481 -22.37 -11.35 -14.92
C LYS A 481 -22.59 -10.95 -13.45
N LEU A 482 -23.84 -11.02 -13.01
CA LEU A 482 -24.21 -10.71 -11.63
C LEU A 482 -23.56 -11.66 -10.62
N ASP A 483 -23.56 -12.97 -10.90
CA ASP A 483 -22.89 -13.97 -10.05
C ASP A 483 -21.38 -13.72 -9.95
N GLY A 484 -20.72 -13.40 -11.08
CA GLY A 484 -19.30 -13.03 -11.08
C GLY A 484 -19.00 -11.78 -10.26
N ILE A 485 -19.86 -10.75 -10.31
CA ILE A 485 -19.72 -9.53 -9.50
C ILE A 485 -19.80 -9.84 -8.00
N PHE A 486 -20.73 -10.70 -7.59
CA PHE A 486 -20.86 -11.11 -6.18
C PHE A 486 -19.66 -11.95 -5.69
N ASP A 487 -19.05 -12.75 -6.56
CA ASP A 487 -17.83 -13.49 -6.20
C ASP A 487 -16.65 -12.56 -5.93
N VAL A 488 -16.49 -11.49 -6.71
CA VAL A 488 -15.42 -10.52 -6.44
C VAL A 488 -15.64 -9.81 -5.10
N PHE A 489 -16.89 -9.51 -4.74
CA PHE A 489 -17.19 -8.96 -3.42
C PHE A 489 -16.80 -9.89 -2.28
N ASN A 490 -17.03 -11.20 -2.40
CA ASN A 490 -16.58 -12.17 -1.40
C ASN A 490 -15.06 -12.09 -1.17
N VAL A 491 -14.29 -11.93 -2.26
CA VAL A 491 -12.84 -11.73 -2.19
C VAL A 491 -12.49 -10.40 -1.51
N THR A 492 -13.21 -9.31 -1.84
CA THR A 492 -13.02 -7.99 -1.24
C THR A 492 -13.30 -7.97 0.27
N VAL A 493 -14.34 -8.65 0.72
CA VAL A 493 -14.65 -8.79 2.16
C VAL A 493 -13.55 -9.60 2.86
N LEU A 494 -13.15 -10.73 2.26
CA LEU A 494 -12.14 -11.60 2.83
C LEU A 494 -10.79 -10.87 2.98
N GLN A 495 -10.33 -10.17 1.94
CA GLN A 495 -9.07 -9.41 2.00
C GLN A 495 -9.12 -8.31 3.06
N PHE A 496 -10.27 -7.62 3.23
CA PHE A 496 -10.41 -6.52 4.18
C PHE A 496 -10.29 -7.01 5.61
N TYR A 497 -11.05 -8.05 5.97
CA TYR A 497 -11.02 -8.64 7.32
C TYR A 497 -9.68 -9.33 7.62
N ILE A 498 -9.10 -10.05 6.66
CA ILE A 498 -7.78 -10.66 6.82
C ILE A 498 -6.70 -9.60 6.97
N GLY A 499 -6.72 -8.53 6.15
CA GLY A 499 -5.77 -7.44 6.25
C GLY A 499 -5.85 -6.73 7.60
N ALA A 500 -7.06 -6.39 8.05
CA ALA A 500 -7.29 -5.77 9.35
C ALA A 500 -6.84 -6.65 10.53
N GLY A 501 -7.20 -7.94 10.51
CA GLY A 501 -6.80 -8.89 11.54
C GLY A 501 -5.29 -9.16 11.55
N ALA A 502 -4.70 -9.39 10.38
CA ALA A 502 -3.25 -9.60 10.23
C ALA A 502 -2.45 -8.38 10.69
N MET A 503 -2.94 -7.17 10.44
CA MET A 503 -2.30 -5.95 10.93
C MET A 503 -2.21 -5.96 12.47
N LEU A 504 -3.30 -6.27 13.18
CA LEU A 504 -3.30 -6.34 14.65
C LEU A 504 -2.35 -7.43 15.17
N LEU A 505 -2.34 -8.60 14.52
CA LEU A 505 -1.42 -9.69 14.87
C LEU A 505 0.05 -9.28 14.68
N LEU A 506 0.37 -8.63 13.55
CA LEU A 506 1.72 -8.18 13.25
C LEU A 506 2.16 -7.04 14.16
N LEU A 507 1.26 -6.11 14.50
CA LEU A 507 1.53 -5.09 15.52
C LEU A 507 1.81 -5.73 16.89
N ALA A 508 1.06 -6.76 17.29
CA ALA A 508 1.33 -7.49 18.53
C ALA A 508 2.73 -8.16 18.52
N ILE A 509 3.10 -8.79 17.40
CA ILE A 509 4.43 -9.40 17.22
C ILE A 509 5.53 -8.32 17.24
N MET A 510 5.35 -7.22 16.52
CA MET A 510 6.34 -6.14 16.47
C MET A 510 6.50 -5.47 17.85
N TYR A 511 5.40 -5.30 18.58
CA TYR A 511 5.41 -4.81 19.95
C TYR A 511 6.20 -5.75 20.88
N TRP A 512 6.08 -7.06 20.68
CA TRP A 512 6.89 -8.06 21.40
C TRP A 512 8.40 -7.85 21.20
N PHE A 513 8.83 -7.54 19.98
CA PHE A 513 10.23 -7.30 19.65
C PHE A 513 10.74 -5.90 20.03
N ASN A 514 9.84 -4.92 20.21
CA ASN A 514 10.18 -3.53 20.47
C ASN A 514 10.75 -3.30 21.89
N LYS A 515 10.05 -3.77 22.94
CA LYS A 515 10.46 -3.54 24.33
C LYS A 515 10.98 -4.79 25.04
N LEU A 516 12.10 -4.63 25.77
CA LEU A 516 12.68 -5.66 26.64
C LEU A 516 11.86 -5.88 27.91
N HIS A 517 11.48 -4.79 28.58
CA HIS A 517 10.65 -4.81 29.78
C HIS A 517 9.26 -4.30 29.42
N LYS A 518 8.23 -5.08 29.73
CA LYS A 518 6.84 -4.78 29.42
C LYS A 518 6.05 -4.66 30.72
N THR A 519 5.22 -3.65 30.82
CA THR A 519 4.28 -3.52 31.94
C THR A 519 3.11 -4.48 31.78
N LYS A 520 2.35 -4.72 32.86
CA LYS A 520 1.14 -5.58 32.81
C LYS A 520 0.10 -5.05 31.81
N TYR A 521 0.00 -3.73 31.66
CA TYR A 521 -0.92 -3.08 30.72
C TYR A 521 -0.53 -3.34 29.27
N GLU A 522 0.76 -3.18 28.95
CA GLU A 522 1.33 -3.43 27.63
C GLU A 522 1.20 -4.91 27.21
N PHE A 523 1.27 -5.83 28.18
CA PHE A 523 1.00 -7.25 27.94
C PHE A 523 -0.49 -7.53 27.65
N GLY A 524 -1.39 -6.87 28.38
CA GLY A 524 -2.84 -6.95 28.12
C GLY A 524 -3.23 -6.41 26.75
N GLU A 525 -2.61 -5.31 26.31
CA GLU A 525 -2.83 -4.73 24.99
C GLU A 525 -2.40 -5.68 23.86
N MET A 526 -1.26 -6.35 24.03
CA MET A 526 -0.81 -7.37 23.09
C MET A 526 -1.81 -8.53 22.99
N ILE A 527 -2.33 -9.02 24.12
CA ILE A 527 -3.34 -10.09 24.14
C ILE A 527 -4.61 -9.63 23.42
N ASN A 528 -5.11 -8.43 23.71
CA ASN A 528 -6.31 -7.89 23.06
C ASN A 528 -6.16 -7.86 21.54
N ARG A 529 -5.01 -7.38 21.03
CA ARG A 529 -4.74 -7.38 19.59
C ARG A 529 -4.69 -8.77 18.98
N VAL A 530 -4.15 -9.75 19.70
CA VAL A 530 -4.14 -11.15 19.25
C VAL A 530 -5.55 -11.70 19.17
N VAL A 531 -6.35 -11.54 20.22
CA VAL A 531 -7.74 -12.03 20.29
C VAL A 531 -8.61 -11.38 19.23
N VAL A 532 -8.57 -10.04 19.14
CA VAL A 532 -9.32 -9.27 18.15
C VAL A 532 -8.84 -9.59 16.73
N GLY A 533 -7.52 -9.72 16.52
CA GLY A 533 -6.93 -10.04 15.23
C GLY A 533 -7.42 -11.38 14.68
N PHE A 534 -7.39 -12.43 15.50
CA PHE A 534 -7.98 -13.73 15.11
C PHE A 534 -9.50 -13.64 14.95
N GLY A 535 -10.19 -12.91 15.83
CA GLY A 535 -11.63 -12.67 15.73
C GLY A 535 -12.04 -12.05 14.40
N LEU A 536 -11.29 -11.06 13.90
CA LEU A 536 -11.53 -10.43 12.60
C LEU A 536 -11.32 -11.39 11.43
N ILE A 537 -10.26 -12.21 11.46
CA ILE A 537 -10.00 -13.21 10.41
C ILE A 537 -11.14 -14.23 10.37
N ILE A 538 -11.56 -14.75 11.52
CA ILE A 538 -12.69 -15.69 11.64
C ILE A 538 -13.98 -15.04 11.16
N ALA A 539 -14.24 -13.79 11.55
CA ALA A 539 -15.41 -13.04 11.10
C ALA A 539 -15.44 -12.93 9.57
N GLY A 540 -14.33 -12.55 8.93
CA GLY A 540 -14.23 -12.46 7.47
C GLY A 540 -14.55 -13.77 6.76
N VAL A 541 -13.98 -14.89 7.24
CA VAL A 541 -14.28 -16.23 6.70
C VAL A 541 -15.76 -16.59 6.92
N ALA A 542 -16.30 -16.30 8.10
CA ALA A 542 -17.70 -16.55 8.40
C ALA A 542 -18.64 -15.75 7.48
N VAL A 543 -18.35 -14.46 7.20
CA VAL A 543 -19.18 -13.63 6.29
C VAL A 543 -19.32 -14.31 4.93
N VAL A 544 -18.19 -14.73 4.35
CA VAL A 544 -18.15 -15.36 3.01
C VAL A 544 -18.86 -16.71 3.00
N LEU A 545 -18.68 -17.53 4.05
CA LEU A 545 -19.34 -18.84 4.14
C LEU A 545 -20.86 -18.72 4.29
N VAL A 546 -21.33 -17.77 5.10
CA VAL A 546 -22.76 -17.56 5.34
C VAL A 546 -23.42 -16.86 4.14
N ASN A 547 -22.69 -16.09 3.32
CA ASN A 547 -23.21 -15.43 2.10
C ASN A 547 -23.88 -16.40 1.11
N LYS A 548 -23.57 -17.70 1.17
CA LYS A 548 -24.24 -18.75 0.39
C LYS A 548 -25.70 -19.02 0.81
N LYS A 549 -26.18 -18.40 1.90
CA LYS A 549 -27.54 -18.50 2.43
C LYS A 549 -28.23 -17.14 2.39
N THR A 550 -29.55 -17.12 2.24
CA THR A 550 -30.38 -15.89 2.16
C THR A 550 -30.22 -14.96 3.36
N SER A 551 -29.98 -15.49 4.56
CA SER A 551 -29.70 -14.71 5.77
C SER A 551 -28.28 -14.12 5.80
N GLY A 552 -27.29 -14.83 5.25
CA GLY A 552 -25.93 -14.32 5.16
C GLY A 552 -25.77 -13.25 4.10
N PHE A 553 -26.52 -13.36 3.00
CA PHE A 553 -26.59 -12.29 2.01
C PHE A 553 -27.09 -10.98 2.61
N LYS A 554 -28.07 -11.02 3.53
CA LYS A 554 -28.52 -9.81 4.25
C LYS A 554 -27.42 -9.16 5.09
N PHE A 555 -26.53 -9.95 5.68
CA PHE A 555 -25.40 -9.45 6.45
C PHE A 555 -24.26 -8.96 5.53
N ALA A 556 -23.95 -9.69 4.46
CA ALA A 556 -22.96 -9.31 3.47
C ALA A 556 -23.39 -8.05 2.68
N ALA A 557 -24.69 -7.85 2.47
CA ALA A 557 -25.28 -6.64 1.91
C ALA A 557 -25.54 -5.55 2.96
N SER A 558 -25.00 -5.67 4.18
CA SER A 558 -25.19 -4.69 5.25
C SER A 558 -24.07 -3.65 5.29
N ASN A 559 -24.40 -2.47 5.83
CA ASN A 559 -23.47 -1.36 6.03
C ASN A 559 -22.48 -1.58 7.19
N TRP A 560 -22.53 -2.74 7.85
CA TRP A 560 -21.79 -3.01 9.09
C TRP A 560 -20.37 -3.52 8.88
N ILE A 561 -19.97 -3.84 7.64
CA ILE A 561 -18.66 -4.43 7.35
C ILE A 561 -17.50 -3.55 7.86
N ILE A 562 -17.47 -2.28 7.44
CA ILE A 562 -16.42 -1.32 7.88
C ILE A 562 -16.57 -0.98 9.37
N PRO A 563 -17.78 -0.62 9.88
CA PRO A 563 -17.97 -0.34 11.31
C PRO A 563 -17.54 -1.46 12.26
N ILE A 564 -17.73 -2.74 11.91
CA ILE A 564 -17.28 -3.87 12.73
C ILE A 564 -15.76 -3.85 12.92
N VAL A 565 -15.01 -3.53 11.85
CA VAL A 565 -13.54 -3.42 11.94
C VAL A 565 -13.13 -2.21 12.77
N VAL A 566 -13.82 -1.07 12.61
CA VAL A 566 -13.59 0.13 13.44
C VAL A 566 -13.79 -0.18 14.93
N ILE A 567 -14.91 -0.81 15.29
CA ILE A 567 -15.20 -1.23 16.67
C ILE A 567 -14.14 -2.22 17.14
N SER A 568 -13.73 -3.16 16.29
CA SER A 568 -12.69 -4.13 16.62
C SER A 568 -11.34 -3.44 16.87
N PHE A 569 -10.96 -2.44 16.08
CA PHE A 569 -9.73 -1.67 16.29
C PHE A 569 -9.79 -0.87 17.61
N ILE A 570 -10.96 -0.35 17.97
CA ILE A 570 -11.22 0.29 19.27
C ILE A 570 -11.11 -0.72 20.42
N LEU A 571 -11.60 -1.95 20.26
CA LEU A 571 -11.47 -3.02 21.27
C LEU A 571 -10.03 -3.55 21.35
N GLY A 572 -9.31 -3.51 20.24
CA GLY A 572 -7.89 -3.87 20.13
C GLY A 572 -6.96 -2.83 20.78
N THR A 573 -7.45 -1.63 21.05
CA THR A 573 -6.77 -0.62 21.87
C THR A 573 -7.26 -0.68 23.32
N SER A 574 -6.37 -0.41 24.27
CA SER A 574 -6.82 -0.24 25.65
C SER A 574 -7.68 1.02 25.75
N PHE A 575 -8.91 0.90 26.28
CA PHE A 575 -9.87 1.99 26.51
C PHE A 575 -9.25 3.26 27.15
N PHE A 576 -8.17 3.09 27.92
CA PHE A 576 -7.40 4.18 28.50
C PHE A 576 -6.73 5.11 27.48
N LEU A 577 -6.26 4.63 26.32
CA LEU A 577 -5.61 5.48 25.28
C LEU A 577 -6.63 6.32 24.49
N LEU A 578 -7.87 5.85 24.36
CA LEU A 578 -8.95 6.58 23.68
C LEU A 578 -9.44 7.79 24.49
N ILE A 579 -9.37 7.71 25.82
CA ILE A 579 -9.78 8.78 26.74
C ILE A 579 -8.58 9.63 27.16
N ALA A 580 -7.41 9.02 27.31
CA ALA A 580 -6.17 9.73 27.57
C ALA A 580 -5.63 10.32 26.27
N GLY A 581 -6.17 11.47 25.86
CA GLY A 581 -5.41 12.48 25.11
C GLY A 581 -4.22 13.01 25.93
N VAL A 582 -3.39 12.11 26.46
CA VAL A 582 -2.29 12.40 27.36
C VAL A 582 -1.03 12.35 26.53
N SER A 583 -0.71 13.53 26.00
CA SER A 583 0.62 14.11 25.91
C SER A 583 1.76 13.12 26.19
N TYR A 584 2.27 12.47 25.14
CA TYR A 584 3.65 12.06 25.18
C TYR A 584 4.51 13.33 25.04
N LYS A 585 5.20 13.63 26.13
CA LYS A 585 6.12 14.76 26.32
C LYS A 585 7.05 14.94 25.11
N ALA A 586 7.27 16.22 24.82
CA ALA A 586 8.32 16.77 23.97
C ALA A 586 9.72 16.20 24.22
#